data_AF-A0A1H2DRC4-F1
#
_entry.id   AF-A0A1H2DRC4-F1
#
_cell.length_a   1.000
_cell.length_b   1.000
_cell.length_c   1.000
_cell.angle_alpha   90.00
_cell.angle_beta   90.00
_cell.angle_gamma   90.00
#
_symmetry.space_group_name_H-M   'P 1'
#
loop_
_entity.id
_entity.type
_entity.pdbx_description
1 polymer ?
#
loop_
_entity_poly.entity_id
_entity_poly.type
_entity_poly.pdbx_seq_one_letter_code
_entity_poly.pdbx_strand_id
1 'polypeptide(L)'
;MPRIRTIKPDFWDSADTAGADLRTRLLFIAMWNWADDYGIGDATPVRVIGFAFPNDEIPVSDYPRLLSDVSDHFGVVYFRHEGRPFYAIRRGPSISGPRKELSHAKGWSKQPSGPSRTPKVQVKA
;
A
#
# COMPACT_ATOMS: atom_id res chain seq x y z
N MET A 1 9.64 12.13 6.87
CA MET A 1 10.27 13.12 5.97
C MET A 1 10.67 12.38 4.72
N PRO A 2 10.28 12.82 3.51
CA PRO A 2 10.73 12.20 2.28
C PRO A 2 12.25 12.14 2.20
N ARG A 3 12.77 11.05 1.65
CA ARG A 3 14.21 10.79 1.51
C ARG A 3 14.61 10.76 0.05
N ILE A 4 15.79 11.30 -0.24
CA ILE A 4 16.47 11.05 -1.52
C ILE A 4 16.87 9.57 -1.54
N ARG A 5 16.42 8.84 -2.55
CA ARG A 5 16.74 7.42 -2.72
C ARG A 5 17.07 7.15 -4.18
N THR A 6 18.04 6.26 -4.40
CA THR A 6 18.41 5.80 -5.74
C THR A 6 17.47 4.69 -6.18
N ILE A 7 17.00 4.75 -7.43
CA ILE A 7 16.34 3.64 -8.11
C ILE A 7 17.42 2.80 -8.79
N LYS A 8 17.50 1.51 -8.46
CA LYS A 8 18.46 0.59 -9.09
C LYS A 8 18.07 0.31 -10.54
N PRO A 9 19.04 0.11 -11.46
CA PRO A 9 18.75 -0.29 -12.84
C PRO A 9 17.80 -1.49 -12.95
N ASP A 10 17.96 -2.50 -12.08
CA ASP A 10 17.12 -3.71 -12.03
C ASP A 10 15.61 -3.41 -11.89
N PHE A 11 15.26 -2.27 -11.31
CA PHE A 11 13.86 -1.85 -11.26
C PHE A 11 13.28 -1.73 -12.67
N TRP A 12 14.02 -1.12 -13.60
CA TRP A 12 13.58 -0.86 -14.96
C TRP A 12 13.53 -2.12 -15.83
N ASP A 13 14.40 -3.09 -15.56
CA ASP A 13 14.48 -4.36 -16.29
C ASP A 13 13.53 -5.43 -15.75
N SER A 14 12.86 -5.18 -14.62
CA SER A 14 11.96 -6.16 -14.01
C SER A 14 10.65 -6.33 -14.78
N ALA A 15 10.19 -7.58 -14.90
CA ALA A 15 8.88 -7.91 -15.47
C ALA A 15 7.72 -7.26 -14.68
N ASP A 16 7.89 -7.11 -13.37
CA ASP A 16 6.93 -6.44 -12.49
C ASP A 16 6.74 -4.96 -12.90
N THR A 17 7.83 -4.22 -13.10
CA THR A 17 7.79 -2.83 -13.61
C THR A 17 7.24 -2.79 -15.03
N ALA A 18 7.65 -3.71 -15.91
CA ALA A 18 7.17 -3.75 -17.28
C ALA A 18 5.65 -3.96 -17.37
N GLY A 19 5.08 -4.78 -16.48
CA GLY A 19 3.65 -5.05 -16.40
C GLY A 19 2.82 -3.95 -15.73
N ALA A 20 3.42 -3.11 -14.89
CA ALA A 20 2.72 -2.02 -14.20
C ALA A 20 2.41 -0.86 -15.16
N ASP A 21 1.28 -0.17 -15.00
CA ASP A 21 1.01 1.07 -15.72
C ASP A 21 1.86 2.24 -15.18
N LEU A 22 1.92 3.33 -15.94
CA LEU A 22 2.77 4.49 -15.62
C LEU A 22 2.47 5.08 -14.23
N ARG A 23 1.19 5.21 -13.85
CA ARG A 23 0.83 5.80 -12.55
C ARG A 23 1.23 4.87 -11.42
N THR A 24 1.04 3.56 -11.58
CA THR A 24 1.47 2.56 -10.59
C THR A 24 2.98 2.59 -10.35
N ARG A 25 3.79 2.73 -11.41
CA ARG A 25 5.25 2.89 -11.29
C ARG A 25 5.63 4.16 -10.52
N LEU A 26 5.03 5.29 -10.88
CA LEU A 26 5.29 6.58 -10.22
C LEU A 26 4.86 6.58 -8.75
N LEU A 27 3.70 5.98 -8.46
CA LEU A 27 3.18 5.85 -7.11
C LEU A 27 4.12 5.01 -6.24
N PHE A 28 4.64 3.90 -6.76
CA PHE A 28 5.63 3.10 -6.04
C PHE A 28 6.91 3.88 -5.74
N ILE A 29 7.44 4.64 -6.71
CA ILE A 29 8.65 5.47 -6.51
C ILE A 29 8.40 6.55 -5.43
N ALA A 30 7.24 7.22 -5.49
CA ALA A 30 6.85 8.20 -4.48
C ALA A 30 6.73 7.55 -3.09
N MET A 31 6.11 6.38 -2.99
CA MET A 31 6.04 5.60 -1.75
C MET A 31 7.42 5.19 -1.24
N TRP A 32 8.35 4.83 -2.13
CA TRP A 32 9.73 4.53 -1.77
C TRP A 32 10.42 5.75 -1.16
N ASN A 33 10.27 6.94 -1.75
CA ASN A 33 10.81 8.18 -1.19
C ASN A 33 10.16 8.56 0.15
N TRP A 34 8.84 8.34 0.27
CA TRP A 34 8.06 8.73 1.44
C TRP A 34 8.30 7.86 2.67
N ALA A 35 8.69 6.59 2.45
CA ALA A 35 8.96 5.64 3.51
C ALA A 35 10.15 6.06 4.40
N ASP A 36 10.16 5.56 5.63
CA ASP A 36 11.29 5.66 6.56
C ASP A 36 12.40 4.63 6.25
N ASP A 37 13.44 4.60 7.09
CA ASP A 37 14.62 3.74 6.90
C ASP A 37 14.30 2.23 7.06
N TYR A 38 13.13 1.90 7.62
CA TYR A 38 12.58 0.55 7.71
C TYR A 38 11.71 0.18 6.50
N GLY A 39 11.45 1.13 5.61
CA GLY A 39 10.57 0.96 4.46
C GLY A 39 9.10 1.12 4.80
N ILE A 40 8.78 1.74 5.94
CA ILE A 40 7.41 1.97 6.41
C ILE A 40 6.98 3.40 6.10
N GLY A 41 5.76 3.57 5.60
CA GLY A 41 5.19 4.89 5.36
C GLY A 41 3.70 4.95 5.72
N ASP A 42 3.18 6.16 5.84
CA ASP A 42 1.75 6.42 6.04
C ASP A 42 0.97 5.97 4.80
N ALA A 43 -0.08 5.15 4.97
CA ALA A 43 -0.91 4.64 3.86
C ALA A 43 -2.28 5.32 3.79
N THR A 44 -2.43 6.53 4.31
CA THR A 44 -3.65 7.31 4.12
C THR A 44 -3.77 7.65 2.63
N PRO A 45 -4.77 7.13 1.89
CA PRO A 45 -4.77 7.18 0.42
C PRO A 45 -4.62 8.59 -0.14
N VAL A 46 -5.40 9.55 0.39
CA VAL A 46 -5.32 10.96 -0.04
C VAL A 46 -3.94 11.58 0.18
N ARG A 47 -3.21 11.17 1.22
CA ARG A 47 -1.86 11.70 1.50
C ARG A 47 -0.83 11.11 0.55
N VAL A 48 -0.87 9.79 0.35
CA VAL A 48 0.10 9.11 -0.52
C VAL A 48 -0.11 9.52 -1.98
N ILE A 49 -1.36 9.54 -2.43
CA ILE A 49 -1.71 9.90 -3.80
C ILE A 49 -1.49 11.39 -4.04
N GLY A 50 -1.89 12.25 -3.09
CA GLY A 50 -1.60 13.69 -3.19
C GLY A 50 -0.10 14.02 -3.15
N PHE A 51 0.71 13.22 -2.46
CA PHE A 51 2.16 13.36 -2.51
C PHE A 51 2.74 12.94 -3.88
N ALA A 52 2.25 11.83 -4.43
CA ALA A 52 2.73 11.32 -5.71
C ALA A 52 2.29 12.20 -6.90
N PHE A 53 1.12 12.84 -6.80
CA PHE A 53 0.47 13.54 -7.91
C PHE A 53 -0.14 14.88 -7.46
N PRO A 54 0.69 15.85 -7.01
CA PRO A 54 0.21 17.05 -6.33
C PRO A 54 -0.68 17.99 -7.17
N ASN A 55 -0.69 17.84 -8.50
CA ASN A 55 -1.48 18.66 -9.41
C ASN A 55 -2.33 17.83 -10.39
N ASP A 56 -2.41 16.51 -10.20
CA ASP A 56 -3.24 15.65 -11.04
C ASP A 56 -4.58 15.40 -10.37
N GLU A 57 -5.64 15.51 -11.14
CA GLU A 57 -6.97 15.13 -10.70
C GLU A 57 -7.11 13.60 -10.79
N ILE A 58 -6.92 12.93 -9.66
CA ILE A 58 -7.13 11.48 -9.53
C ILE A 58 -8.44 11.25 -8.76
N PRO A 59 -9.47 10.66 -9.40
CA PRO A 59 -10.72 10.33 -8.74
C PRO A 59 -10.49 9.44 -7.51
N VAL A 60 -11.19 9.74 -6.41
CA VAL A 60 -11.11 8.93 -5.17
C VAL A 60 -11.53 7.47 -5.42
N SER A 61 -12.39 7.24 -6.43
CA SER A 61 -12.78 5.91 -6.89
C SER A 61 -11.61 5.07 -7.40
N ASP A 62 -10.53 5.70 -7.87
CA ASP A 62 -9.38 5.02 -8.44
C ASP A 62 -8.35 4.62 -7.39
N TYR A 63 -8.45 5.18 -6.17
CA TYR A 63 -7.46 4.97 -5.12
C TYR A 63 -7.30 3.48 -4.76
N PRO A 64 -8.37 2.68 -4.59
CA PRO A 64 -8.22 1.28 -4.27
C PRO A 64 -7.48 0.51 -5.37
N ARG A 65 -7.76 0.81 -6.64
CA ARG A 65 -7.08 0.18 -7.79
C ARG A 65 -5.59 0.54 -7.82
N LEU A 66 -5.26 1.82 -7.69
CA LEU A 66 -3.86 2.25 -7.69
C LEU A 66 -3.04 1.60 -6.55
N LEU A 67 -3.64 1.48 -5.37
CA LEU A 67 -2.98 0.81 -4.24
C LEU A 67 -2.90 -0.71 -4.42
N SER A 68 -3.93 -1.36 -5.00
CA SER A 68 -3.85 -2.79 -5.32
C SER A 68 -2.78 -3.08 -6.36
N ASP A 69 -2.71 -2.28 -7.42
CA ASP A 69 -1.74 -2.47 -8.50
C ASP A 69 -0.30 -2.32 -7.96
N VAL A 70 -0.05 -1.37 -7.05
CA VAL A 70 1.26 -1.24 -6.39
C VAL A 70 1.58 -2.46 -5.51
N SER A 71 0.60 -3.01 -4.79
CA SER A 71 0.78 -4.24 -4.01
C SER A 71 1.12 -5.43 -4.92
N ASP A 72 0.38 -5.58 -6.01
CA ASP A 72 0.49 -6.73 -6.91
C ASP A 72 1.83 -6.72 -7.65
N HIS A 73 2.22 -5.57 -8.21
CA HIS A 73 3.47 -5.44 -8.96
C HIS A 73 4.69 -5.40 -8.02
N PHE A 74 4.66 -4.63 -6.94
CA PHE A 74 5.87 -4.32 -6.16
C PHE A 74 5.90 -4.91 -4.74
N GLY A 75 4.91 -5.75 -4.39
CA GLY A 75 4.89 -6.45 -3.11
C GLY A 75 4.76 -5.54 -1.89
N VAL A 76 4.16 -4.36 -2.08
CA VAL A 76 3.87 -3.42 -0.99
C VAL A 76 2.74 -3.97 -0.12
N VAL A 77 2.97 -4.04 1.18
CA VAL A 77 2.00 -4.58 2.13
C VAL A 77 1.36 -3.44 2.91
N TYR A 78 0.03 -3.35 2.87
CA TYR A 78 -0.74 -2.39 3.65
C TYR A 78 -1.19 -3.00 4.99
N PHE A 79 -1.09 -2.24 6.07
CA PHE A 79 -1.48 -2.68 7.42
C PHE A 79 -2.01 -1.51 8.26
N ARG A 80 -2.53 -1.81 9.45
CA ARG A 80 -2.95 -0.80 10.43
C ARG A 80 -2.18 -0.96 11.72
N HIS A 81 -1.81 0.17 12.31
CA HIS A 81 -1.23 0.24 13.64
C HIS A 81 -1.91 1.38 14.40
N GLU A 82 -2.45 1.07 15.59
CA GLU A 82 -3.22 2.03 16.41
C GLU A 82 -4.33 2.76 15.63
N GLY A 83 -5.05 2.01 14.78
CA GLY A 83 -6.14 2.54 13.96
C GLY A 83 -5.71 3.32 12.72
N ARG A 84 -4.42 3.67 12.58
CA ARG A 84 -3.87 4.42 11.43
C ARG A 84 -3.35 3.49 10.34
N PRO A 85 -3.56 3.82 9.05
CA PRO A 85 -3.08 3.01 7.94
C PRO A 85 -1.59 3.28 7.65
N PHE A 86 -0.85 2.20 7.41
CA PHE A 86 0.56 2.22 7.00
C PHE A 86 0.80 1.25 5.85
N TYR A 87 1.91 1.44 5.15
CA TYR A 87 2.43 0.49 4.18
C TYR A 87 3.86 0.11 4.54
N ALA A 88 4.28 -1.08 4.16
CA ALA A 88 5.66 -1.54 4.24
C ALA A 88 6.12 -2.01 2.85
N ILE A 89 7.26 -1.48 2.41
CA ILE A 89 7.94 -1.96 1.22
C ILE A 89 8.86 -3.10 1.66
N ARG A 90 8.54 -4.33 1.23
CA ARG A 90 9.29 -5.51 1.63
C ARG A 90 10.73 -5.42 1.12
N ARG A 91 11.71 -5.38 2.04
CA ARG A 91 13.10 -5.70 1.68
C ARG A 91 13.23 -7.23 1.52
N GLY A 92 13.18 -7.71 0.28
CA GLY A 92 13.51 -9.09 -0.11
C GLY A 92 14.86 -9.15 -0.86
N PRO A 93 15.52 -10.32 -0.94
CA PRO A 93 16.90 -10.44 -1.43
C PRO A 93 16.94 -10.23 -2.94
N SER A 94 17.33 -9.03 -3.39
CA SER A 94 17.45 -8.69 -4.81
C SER A 94 16.15 -8.81 -5.62
N ILE A 95 15.97 -7.97 -6.62
CA ILE A 95 14.80 -7.95 -7.52
C ILE A 95 14.80 -9.16 -8.49
N SER A 96 15.56 -10.22 -8.21
CA SER A 96 15.87 -11.31 -9.14
C SER A 96 15.55 -12.73 -8.62
N GLY A 97 14.76 -12.88 -7.54
CA GLY A 97 14.38 -14.18 -6.98
C GLY A 97 12.90 -14.54 -7.21
N PRO A 98 12.55 -15.85 -7.34
CA PRO A 98 11.19 -16.27 -7.62
C PRO A 98 10.23 -15.87 -6.48
N ARG A 99 9.15 -15.20 -6.86
CA ARG A 99 8.02 -14.80 -6.01
C ARG A 99 7.42 -16.06 -5.36
N LYS A 100 7.61 -16.26 -4.06
CA LYS A 100 6.79 -17.23 -3.32
C LYS A 100 5.38 -16.65 -3.23
N GLU A 101 4.45 -17.29 -3.91
CA GLU A 101 3.03 -16.98 -3.92
C GLU A 101 2.49 -17.02 -2.47
N LEU A 102 2.36 -15.85 -1.86
CA LEU A 102 1.61 -15.72 -0.62
C LEU A 102 0.16 -15.52 -1.01
N SER A 103 -0.63 -16.56 -0.77
CA SER A 103 -2.07 -16.60 -0.94
C SER A 103 -2.73 -15.30 -0.48
N HIS A 104 -3.37 -14.60 -1.41
CA HIS A 104 -4.41 -13.58 -1.24
C HIS A 104 -4.74 -13.26 0.22
N ALA A 105 -4.20 -12.16 0.74
CA ALA A 105 -4.73 -11.55 1.95
C ALA A 105 -6.13 -10.99 1.63
N LYS A 106 -7.14 -11.84 1.78
CA LYS A 106 -8.56 -11.44 1.90
C LYS A 106 -8.66 -10.40 3.01
N GLY A 107 -8.80 -9.13 2.67
CA GLY A 107 -8.80 -8.10 3.71
C GLY A 107 -9.24 -6.70 3.33
N TRP A 108 -9.47 -6.38 2.05
CA TRP A 108 -10.04 -5.08 1.69
C TRP A 108 -11.45 -5.22 1.10
N SER A 109 -12.43 -4.80 1.91
CA SER A 109 -13.87 -4.61 1.66
C SER A 109 -14.84 -5.79 1.91
N LYS A 110 -15.46 -5.79 3.10
CA LYS A 110 -16.90 -5.47 3.23
C LYS A 110 -17.07 -4.56 4.46
N GLN A 111 -17.65 -3.37 4.26
CA GLN A 111 -18.15 -2.56 5.37
C GLN A 111 -19.24 -3.34 6.12
N PRO A 112 -19.38 -3.21 7.45
CA PRO A 112 -20.50 -3.81 8.16
C PRO A 112 -21.74 -2.92 8.00
N SER A 113 -22.75 -3.39 7.26
CA SER A 113 -24.12 -2.90 7.40
C SER A 113 -24.69 -3.41 8.73
N GLY A 114 -25.30 -2.52 9.54
CA GLY A 114 -25.76 -2.74 10.93
C GLY A 114 -26.88 -3.81 11.13
N PRO A 115 -27.62 -3.84 12.27
CA PRO A 115 -27.70 -2.87 13.37
C PRO A 115 -27.32 -3.44 14.76
N SER A 116 -27.30 -2.51 15.73
CA SER A 116 -26.97 -2.62 17.16
C SER A 116 -27.33 -3.92 17.87
N ARG A 117 -26.36 -4.49 18.60
CA ARG A 117 -26.62 -5.33 19.77
C ARG A 117 -26.05 -4.65 21.01
N THR A 118 -26.94 -4.16 21.86
CA THR A 118 -26.64 -3.73 23.24
C THR A 118 -25.99 -4.86 24.03
N PRO A 119 -24.98 -4.60 24.89
CA PRO A 119 -24.50 -5.61 25.82
C PRO A 119 -25.50 -5.76 26.97
N LYS A 120 -26.02 -6.97 27.19
CA LYS A 120 -26.71 -7.31 28.44
C LYS A 120 -25.67 -7.39 29.57
N VAL A 121 -25.74 -6.45 30.50
CA VAL A 121 -25.10 -6.55 31.81
C VAL A 121 -25.81 -7.65 32.60
N GLN A 122 -25.08 -8.68 33.04
CA GLN A 122 -25.55 -9.59 34.07
C GLN A 122 -25.01 -9.10 35.43
N VAL A 123 -25.90 -8.57 36.26
CA VAL A 123 -25.69 -8.42 37.70
C VAL A 123 -26.23 -9.68 38.35
N LYS A 124 -25.40 -10.42 39.10
CA LYS A 124 -25.87 -11.44 40.04
C LYS A 124 -26.01 -10.78 41.41
N ALA A 125 -27.16 -11.03 42.03
CA ALA A 125 -27.46 -10.73 43.43
C ALA A 125 -26.69 -11.65 44.37
#